data_AF-A0A261CD93-F1
#
_entry.id   AF-A0A261CD93-F1
#
_cell.length_a   1.000
_cell.length_b   1.000
_cell.length_c   1.000
_cell.angle_alpha   90.00
_cell.angle_beta   90.00
_cell.angle_gamma   90.00
#
_symmetry.space_group_name_H-M   'P 1'
#
loop_
_entity.id
_entity.type
_entity.pdbx_description
1 polymer ?
#
loop_
_entity_poly.entity_id
_entity_poly.type
_entity_poly.pdbx_seq_one_letter_code
_entity_poly.pdbx_strand_id
1 'polypeptide(L)'
;MAADWSECIPHCGSGTRKREVYCVQTAHNVTVHVPDSFCENGTRPIGEENCISTSCGRWEAGKWSKCTASCGQGVRRRHVACVGGSDCDEGGRPRQETTCYAGMPCSLATNR
;
A
#
# COMPACT_ATOMS: atom_id res chain seq x y z
N MET A 1 -0.81 26.12 18.39
CA MET A 1 -1.09 24.70 18.69
C MET A 1 -0.88 23.88 17.43
N ALA A 2 -0.51 22.61 17.55
CA ALA A 2 -0.38 21.71 16.41
C ALA A 2 -1.25 20.48 16.65
N ALA A 3 -1.93 20.02 15.61
CA ALA A 3 -2.65 18.75 15.62
C ALA A 3 -1.67 17.57 15.64
N ASP A 4 -2.21 16.37 15.73
CA ASP A 4 -1.44 15.15 15.52
C ASP A 4 -0.93 15.06 14.08
N TRP A 5 0.19 14.35 13.92
CA TRP A 5 0.73 14.07 12.60
C TRP A 5 -0.16 13.11 11.83
N SER A 6 -0.30 13.36 10.53
CA SER A 6 -0.81 12.38 9.58
C SER A 6 0.09 11.15 9.54
N GLU A 7 -0.40 10.10 8.91
CA GLU A 7 0.45 8.98 8.51
C GLU A 7 1.54 9.45 7.52
N CYS A 8 2.64 8.69 7.50
CA CYS A 8 3.74 8.92 6.57
C CYS A 8 3.33 8.48 5.17
N ILE A 9 3.47 9.36 4.17
CA ILE A 9 3.11 9.06 2.79
C ILE A 9 4.33 9.32 1.88
N PRO A 10 4.72 8.39 0.99
CA PRO A 10 4.17 7.03 0.85
C PRO A 10 4.34 6.19 2.13
N HIS A 11 3.50 5.18 2.35
CA HIS A 11 3.61 4.27 3.51
C HIS A 11 4.76 3.26 3.34
N CYS A 12 5.66 3.50 2.39
CA CYS A 12 6.87 2.75 2.15
C CYS A 12 8.06 3.68 1.88
N GLY A 13 9.17 3.42 2.56
CA GLY A 13 10.43 4.12 2.32
C GLY A 13 10.40 5.55 2.86
N SER A 14 11.10 6.46 2.18
CA SER A 14 11.15 7.87 2.56
C SER A 14 9.89 8.59 2.08
N GLY A 15 9.24 9.29 3.00
CA GLY A 15 8.04 10.05 2.73
C GLY A 15 7.94 11.29 3.59
N THR A 16 6.74 11.84 3.63
CA THR A 16 6.41 13.06 4.36
C THR A 16 5.13 12.85 5.16
N ARG A 17 5.09 13.42 6.37
CA ARG A 17 3.87 13.54 7.16
C ARG A 17 3.57 15.01 7.43
N LYS A 18 2.28 15.33 7.52
CA LYS A 18 1.79 16.70 7.70
C LYS A 18 0.91 16.78 8.93
N ARG A 19 0.86 17.95 9.55
CA ARG A 19 -0.09 18.26 10.61
C ARG A 19 -0.58 19.68 10.46
N GLU A 20 -1.80 19.90 10.91
CA GLU A 20 -2.35 21.24 10.93
C GLU A 20 -1.75 22.05 12.08
N VAL A 21 -1.46 23.32 11.78
CA VAL A 21 -0.87 24.26 12.73
C VAL A 21 -1.78 25.47 12.79
N TYR A 22 -2.24 25.77 14.00
CA TYR A 22 -3.22 26.81 14.25
C TYR A 22 -2.73 27.79 15.33
N CYS A 23 -2.97 29.08 15.10
CA CYS A 23 -2.90 30.06 16.16
C CYS A 23 -4.12 29.91 17.08
N VAL A 24 -3.88 29.86 18.39
CA VAL A 24 -4.96 29.69 19.39
C VAL A 24 -4.74 30.61 20.57
N GLN A 25 -5.83 31.06 21.20
CA GLN A 25 -5.82 31.70 22.51
C GLN A 25 -6.55 30.83 23.52
N THR A 26 -6.05 30.78 24.75
CA THR A 26 -6.67 30.04 25.85
C THR A 26 -7.14 31.02 26.92
N ALA A 27 -8.44 31.03 27.22
CA ALA A 27 -9.03 31.81 28.31
C ALA A 27 -10.01 30.93 29.09
N HIS A 28 -9.92 30.92 30.42
CA HIS A 28 -10.78 30.11 31.30
C HIS A 28 -10.85 28.62 30.90
N ASN A 29 -9.70 28.02 30.55
CA ASN A 29 -9.58 26.63 30.05
C ASN A 29 -10.28 26.34 28.72
N VAL A 30 -10.73 27.37 28.00
CA VAL A 30 -11.28 27.25 26.64
C VAL A 30 -10.23 27.71 25.65
N THR A 31 -9.90 26.84 24.70
CA THR A 31 -8.96 27.13 23.62
C THR A 31 -9.72 27.39 22.33
N VAL A 32 -9.50 28.55 21.71
CA VAL A 32 -10.16 28.95 20.46
C VAL A 32 -9.15 29.26 19.38
N HIS A 33 -9.47 28.91 18.14
CA HIS A 33 -8.66 29.25 16.97
C HIS A 33 -8.81 30.74 16.67
N VAL A 34 -7.70 31.41 16.42
CA VAL A 34 -7.64 32.84 16.08
C VAL A 34 -6.80 33.04 14.82
N PRO A 35 -6.88 34.20 14.14
CA PRO A 35 -6.03 34.51 13.00
C PRO A 35 -4.54 34.45 13.36
N ASP A 36 -3.70 34.10 12.38
CA ASP A 36 -2.25 33.97 12.56
C ASP A 36 -1.57 35.26 13.02
N SER A 37 -2.17 36.43 12.75
CA SER A 37 -1.66 37.73 13.21
C SER A 37 -1.54 37.83 14.73
N PHE A 38 -2.38 37.11 15.48
CA PHE A 38 -2.31 37.04 16.94
C PHE A 38 -1.12 36.23 17.46
N CYS A 39 -0.41 35.52 16.58
CA CYS A 39 0.77 34.72 16.88
C CYS A 39 2.04 35.24 16.18
N GLU A 40 2.07 36.47 15.65
CA GLU A 40 3.21 37.03 14.87
C GLU A 40 4.56 36.95 15.58
N ASN A 41 4.58 37.12 16.90
CA ASN A 41 5.80 37.03 17.72
C ASN A 41 6.04 35.61 18.29
N GLY A 42 5.19 34.65 17.97
CA GLY A 42 5.29 33.27 18.45
C GLY A 42 6.11 32.37 17.54
N THR A 43 6.63 31.28 18.09
CA THR A 43 7.27 30.22 17.29
C THR A 43 6.19 29.34 16.64
N ARG A 44 6.08 29.38 15.31
CA ARG A 44 5.20 28.50 14.56
C ARG A 44 5.75 27.06 14.58
N PRO A 45 4.98 26.07 15.07
CA PRO A 45 5.38 24.66 14.95
C PRO A 45 5.57 24.23 13.50
N ILE A 46 6.42 23.23 13.27
CA ILE A 46 6.55 22.59 11.95
C ILE A 46 5.22 21.92 11.55
N GLY A 47 4.76 22.19 10.32
CA GLY A 47 3.55 21.60 9.77
C GLY A 47 3.81 20.41 8.84
N GLU A 48 5.07 20.18 8.46
CA GLU A 48 5.48 19.14 7.52
C GLU A 48 6.88 18.66 7.88
N GLU A 49 7.09 17.34 7.87
CA GLU A 49 8.42 16.76 8.10
C GLU A 49 8.62 15.45 7.34
N ASN A 50 9.89 15.13 7.11
CA ASN A 50 10.29 13.86 6.52
C ASN A 50 10.05 12.71 7.51
N CYS A 51 9.65 11.56 6.98
CA CYS A 51 9.45 10.34 7.73
C CYS A 51 9.94 9.13 6.93
N ILE A 52 10.18 8.02 7.63
CA ILE A 52 10.55 6.74 7.02
C ILE A 52 9.49 5.72 7.44
N SER A 53 8.83 5.12 6.46
CA SER A 53 7.86 4.06 6.68
C SER A 53 8.45 2.69 6.31
N THR A 54 8.31 1.72 7.20
CA THR A 54 8.82 0.35 7.01
C THR A 54 7.78 -0.61 6.45
N SER A 55 6.52 -0.19 6.34
CA SER A 55 5.40 -1.00 5.83
C SER A 55 5.35 -1.04 4.30
N CYS A 56 6.44 -1.48 3.69
CA CYS A 56 6.53 -1.61 2.25
C CYS A 56 5.78 -2.84 1.75
N GLY A 57 4.74 -2.60 0.95
CA GLY A 57 4.05 -3.64 0.20
C GLY A 57 5.01 -4.34 -0.77
N ARG A 58 5.02 -5.67 -0.75
CA ARG A 58 5.67 -6.49 -1.77
C ARG A 58 4.70 -7.53 -2.31
N TRP A 59 4.75 -7.74 -3.62
CA TRP A 59 4.02 -8.86 -4.23
C TRP A 59 4.64 -10.20 -3.86
N GLU A 60 3.82 -11.07 -3.31
CA GLU A 60 4.14 -12.48 -3.17
C GLU A 60 3.25 -13.33 -4.07
N ALA A 61 3.88 -14.28 -4.74
CA ALA A 61 3.21 -15.23 -5.60
C ALA A 61 3.31 -16.64 -5.01
N GLY A 62 2.16 -17.24 -4.75
CA GLY A 62 2.06 -18.62 -4.28
C GLY A 62 2.46 -19.64 -5.35
N LYS A 63 2.33 -20.93 -4.98
CA LYS A 63 2.53 -22.04 -5.90
C LYS A 63 1.48 -22.02 -7.01
N TRP A 64 1.90 -22.44 -8.20
CA TRP A 64 0.97 -22.72 -9.29
C TRP A 64 0.08 -23.92 -8.96
N SER A 65 -1.20 -23.82 -9.34
CA SER A 65 -2.14 -24.92 -9.35
C SER A 65 -1.71 -26.01 -10.34
N LYS A 66 -2.37 -27.16 -10.27
CA LYS A 66 -2.34 -28.13 -11.37
C LYS A 66 -2.88 -27.49 -12.65
N CYS A 67 -2.44 -28.01 -13.80
CA CYS A 67 -2.98 -27.63 -15.09
C CYS A 67 -4.46 -28.01 -15.14
N THR A 68 -5.31 -27.13 -15.69
CA THR A 68 -6.74 -27.40 -15.86
C THR A 68 -6.99 -28.52 -16.85
N ALA A 69 -6.10 -28.70 -17.82
CA ALA A 69 -6.19 -29.76 -18.80
C ALA A 69 -5.47 -31.02 -18.31
N SER A 70 -6.08 -32.18 -18.54
CA SER A 70 -5.47 -33.50 -18.36
C SER A 70 -4.67 -33.95 -19.59
N CYS A 71 -4.81 -33.26 -20.72
CA CYS A 71 -4.11 -33.49 -21.97
C CYS A 71 -3.89 -32.16 -22.73
N GLY A 72 -2.87 -32.08 -23.58
CA GLY A 72 -2.66 -30.90 -24.43
C GLY A 72 -2.48 -29.58 -23.67
N GLN A 73 -2.96 -28.48 -24.24
CA GLN A 73 -2.84 -27.14 -23.66
C GLN A 73 -3.94 -26.89 -22.62
N GLY A 74 -3.56 -26.30 -21.48
CA GLY A 74 -4.45 -25.84 -20.45
C GLY A 74 -3.94 -24.58 -19.77
N VAL A 75 -4.51 -24.30 -18.61
CA VAL A 75 -4.22 -23.11 -17.81
C VAL A 75 -3.88 -23.53 -16.39
N ARG A 76 -2.92 -22.84 -15.75
CA ARG A 76 -2.67 -22.96 -14.31
C ARG A 76 -2.74 -21.60 -13.67
N ARG A 77 -3.24 -21.56 -12.44
CA ARG A 77 -3.45 -20.33 -11.66
C ARG A 77 -2.61 -20.33 -10.41
N ARG A 78 -2.27 -19.17 -9.86
CA ARG A 78 -1.65 -19.04 -8.54
C ARG A 78 -2.26 -17.86 -7.82
N HIS A 79 -2.25 -17.92 -6.50
CA HIS A 79 -2.59 -16.77 -5.69
C HIS A 79 -1.44 -15.74 -5.74
N VAL A 80 -1.79 -14.46 -5.87
CA VAL A 80 -0.85 -13.34 -5.82
C VAL A 80 -1.43 -12.31 -4.86
N ALA A 81 -0.68 -11.97 -3.83
CA ALA A 81 -1.11 -11.07 -2.76
C ALA A 81 -0.05 -10.00 -2.50
N CYS A 82 -0.51 -8.82 -2.10
CA CYS A 82 0.34 -7.78 -1.55
C CYS A 82 0.52 -8.05 -0.05
N VAL A 83 1.76 -8.19 0.40
CA VAL A 83 2.10 -8.45 1.81
C VAL A 83 3.03 -7.35 2.35
N GLY A 84 3.03 -7.14 3.66
CA GLY A 84 3.91 -6.16 4.32
C GLY A 84 3.49 -4.70 4.20
N GLY A 85 2.42 -4.40 3.46
CA GLY A 85 1.82 -3.07 3.28
C GLY A 85 0.75 -3.09 2.18
N SER A 86 0.14 -1.94 1.88
CA SER A 86 -0.81 -1.76 0.76
C SER A 86 -0.18 -1.18 -0.50
N ASP A 87 1.05 -0.67 -0.41
CA ASP A 87 1.72 0.11 -1.46
C ASP A 87 2.45 -0.76 -2.49
N CYS A 88 1.89 -1.93 -2.84
CA CYS A 88 2.51 -2.75 -3.88
C CYS A 88 2.40 -2.07 -5.24
N ASP A 89 3.54 -1.91 -5.91
CA ASP A 89 3.56 -1.41 -7.29
C ASP A 89 2.84 -2.38 -8.24
N GLU A 90 1.71 -1.97 -8.82
CA GLU A 90 0.95 -2.79 -9.76
C GLU A 90 1.77 -3.15 -11.01
N GLY A 91 2.78 -2.34 -11.40
CA GLY A 91 3.69 -2.68 -12.49
C GLY A 91 4.52 -3.94 -12.21
N GLY A 92 4.88 -4.15 -10.95
CA GLY A 92 5.59 -5.34 -10.46
C GLY A 92 4.70 -6.55 -10.17
N ARG A 93 3.39 -6.48 -10.41
CA ARG A 93 2.45 -7.55 -10.04
C ARG A 93 2.71 -8.85 -10.83
N PRO A 94 3.02 -9.97 -10.15
CA PRO A 94 3.21 -11.24 -10.82
C PRO A 94 1.92 -11.74 -11.49
N ARG A 95 2.06 -12.44 -12.62
CA ARG A 95 0.92 -13.06 -13.32
C ARG A 95 0.19 -14.06 -12.42
N GLN A 96 -1.13 -13.98 -12.36
CA GLN A 96 -1.96 -14.94 -11.63
C GLN A 96 -2.32 -16.17 -12.44
N GLU A 97 -2.21 -16.10 -13.77
CA GLU A 97 -2.57 -17.16 -14.70
C GLU A 97 -1.48 -17.33 -15.77
N THR A 98 -1.25 -18.57 -16.19
CA THR A 98 -0.35 -18.88 -17.30
C THR A 98 -0.74 -20.17 -18.00
N THR A 99 -0.37 -20.27 -19.27
CA THR A 99 -0.52 -21.49 -20.07
C THR A 99 0.32 -22.62 -19.48
N CYS A 100 -0.22 -23.82 -19.50
CA CYS A 100 0.49 -25.06 -19.20
C CYS A 100 0.18 -26.10 -20.27
N TYR A 101 1.04 -27.12 -20.35
CA TYR A 101 0.83 -28.27 -21.21
C TYR A 101 0.81 -29.51 -20.34
N ALA A 102 -0.28 -30.26 -20.39
CA ALA A 102 -0.32 -31.60 -19.83
C ALA A 102 0.60 -32.49 -20.67
N GLY A 103 1.42 -33.31 -20.00
CA GLY A 103 2.49 -34.09 -20.65
C GLY A 103 2.02 -35.17 -21.63
N MET A 104 0.71 -35.26 -21.92
CA MET A 104 0.11 -36.19 -22.86
C MET A 104 -0.77 -35.45 -23.88
N PRO A 105 -0.70 -35.78 -25.18
CA PRO A 105 -1.58 -35.19 -26.18
C PRO A 105 -3.03 -35.67 -26.03
N CYS A 106 -4.00 -34.80 -26.34
CA CYS A 106 -5.42 -35.14 -26.20
C CYS A 106 -5.92 -36.22 -27.16
N SER A 107 -5.21 -36.51 -28.25
CA SER A 107 -5.51 -37.64 -29.12
C SER A 107 -5.37 -39.00 -28.41
N LEU A 108 -4.59 -39.06 -27.34
CA LEU A 108 -4.35 -40.29 -26.55
C LEU A 108 -5.16 -40.30 -25.24
N ALA A 109 -5.87 -39.22 -24.92
CA ALA A 109 -6.74 -39.16 -23.75
C ALA A 109 -8.03 -39.93 -24.05
N THR A 110 -8.02 -41.22 -23.78
CA THR A 110 -9.22 -42.06 -23.95
C THR A 110 -10.28 -41.63 -22.92
N ASN A 111 -11.43 -41.16 -23.40
CA ASN A 111 -12.60 -40.92 -22.54
C ASN A 111 -12.95 -42.21 -21.81
N ARG A 112 -12.93 -42.19 -20.48
CA ARG A 112 -13.54 -43.24 -19.66
C ARG A 112 -14.97 -42.86 -19.34
#